data_AF-A0A095A403-F1
#
_entry.id   AF-A0A095A403-F1
#
_cell.length_a   1.000
_cell.length_b   1.000
_cell.length_c   1.000
_cell.angle_alpha   90.00
_cell.angle_beta   90.00
_cell.angle_gamma   90.00
#
_symmetry.space_group_name_H-M   'P 1'
#
loop_
_entity.id
_entity.type
_entity.pdbx_description
1 polymer ?
#
loop_
_entity_poly.entity_id
_entity_poly.type
_entity_poly.pdbx_seq_one_letter_code
_entity_poly.pdbx_strand_id
1 'polypeptide(L)'
;MSCRPQLIGRSPLGQLKSEGLLTSECKYHSCQGKLTIPNICQDLKFSTEDLMDEGEIGRGAYGFVNRMVHRPTKTAMAVKVYIYN
;
A
#
# COMPACT_ATOMS: atom_id res chain seq x y z
N MET A 1 -30.52 -27.86 -1.51
CA MET A 1 -29.69 -27.86 -2.73
C MET A 1 -28.53 -26.91 -2.51
N SER A 2 -27.32 -27.45 -2.41
CA SER A 2 -26.09 -26.73 -2.09
C SER A 2 -25.42 -26.27 -3.38
N CYS A 3 -25.45 -24.97 -3.67
CA CYS A 3 -24.74 -24.38 -4.80
C CYS A 3 -23.48 -23.69 -4.25
N ARG A 4 -22.38 -24.43 -4.13
CA ARG A 4 -21.04 -23.84 -4.00
C ARG A 4 -20.52 -23.50 -5.40
N PRO A 5 -20.18 -22.25 -5.71
CA PRO A 5 -19.43 -21.93 -6.93
C PRO A 5 -18.00 -22.46 -6.79
N GLN A 6 -17.61 -23.35 -7.70
CA GLN A 6 -16.23 -23.82 -7.84
C GLN A 6 -15.40 -22.69 -8.47
N LEU A 7 -14.34 -22.25 -7.76
CA LEU A 7 -13.36 -21.29 -8.30
C LEU A 7 -12.46 -22.00 -9.32
N ILE A 8 -12.77 -21.81 -10.59
CA ILE A 8 -11.97 -22.24 -11.73
C ILE A 8 -10.74 -21.32 -11.88
N GLY A 9 -9.57 -21.97 -11.95
CA GLY A 9 -8.41 -21.48 -12.70
C GLY A 9 -7.52 -20.43 -12.02
N ARG A 10 -6.61 -20.87 -11.15
CA ARG A 10 -5.38 -20.10 -10.87
C ARG A 10 -4.46 -20.23 -12.09
N SER A 11 -4.29 -19.17 -12.85
CA SER A 11 -3.17 -19.06 -13.79
C SER A 11 -1.85 -18.89 -13.00
N PRO A 12 -0.74 -19.49 -13.48
CA PRO A 12 0.54 -19.47 -12.78
C PRO A 12 1.19 -18.08 -12.82
N LEU A 13 1.96 -17.78 -11.77
CA LEU A 13 2.86 -16.63 -11.64
C LEU A 13 3.74 -16.50 -12.90
N GLY A 14 3.36 -15.58 -13.79
CA GLY A 14 4.15 -15.17 -14.93
C GLY A 14 4.62 -13.73 -14.77
N GLN A 15 5.91 -13.57 -14.44
CA GLN A 15 6.77 -12.46 -14.88
C GLN A 15 6.28 -11.04 -14.54
N LEU A 16 6.55 -10.59 -13.31
CA LEU A 16 6.55 -9.16 -12.98
C LEU A 16 7.86 -8.58 -13.53
N LYS A 17 7.77 -8.01 -14.74
CA LYS A 17 8.85 -7.32 -15.43
C LYS A 17 9.22 -6.08 -14.61
N SER A 18 10.38 -6.14 -13.96
CA SER A 18 10.99 -5.02 -13.24
C SER A 18 11.60 -4.06 -14.27
N GLU A 19 10.80 -3.13 -14.78
CA GLU A 19 11.30 -2.05 -15.64
C GLU A 19 10.50 -0.79 -15.32
N GLY A 20 11.18 0.22 -14.78
CA GLY A 20 10.57 1.54 -14.63
C GLY A 20 10.91 2.20 -13.30
N LEU A 21 12.14 2.68 -13.20
CA LEU A 21 12.54 3.76 -12.32
C LEU A 21 11.59 4.95 -12.54
N LEU A 22 10.54 5.03 -11.73
CA LEU A 22 9.69 6.21 -11.62
C LEU A 22 10.01 6.87 -10.29
N THR A 23 11.05 7.70 -10.32
CA THR A 23 11.04 8.94 -9.55
C THR A 23 9.84 9.77 -10.02
N SER A 24 8.63 9.37 -9.61
CA SER A 24 7.49 10.26 -9.64
C SER A 24 7.72 11.23 -8.50
N GLU A 25 8.28 12.39 -8.81
CA GLU A 25 8.16 13.55 -7.94
C GLU A 25 6.67 13.83 -7.77
N CYS A 26 6.08 13.27 -6.70
CA CYS A 26 4.71 13.53 -6.33
C CYS A 26 4.66 15.02 -5.96
N LYS A 27 4.08 15.83 -6.86
CA LYS A 27 3.87 17.29 -6.74
C LYS A 27 2.88 17.68 -5.63
N TYR A 28 2.99 17.09 -4.45
CA TYR A 28 2.27 17.49 -3.24
C TYR A 28 3.29 17.86 -2.17
N HIS A 29 3.94 19.01 -2.38
CA HIS A 29 4.88 19.58 -1.44
C HIS A 29 4.11 19.94 -0.15
N SER A 30 4.34 19.18 0.92
CA SER A 30 3.73 19.30 2.26
C SER A 30 2.36 18.63 2.46
N CYS A 31 2.27 17.32 2.21
CA CYS A 31 1.25 16.47 2.84
C CYS A 31 1.83 15.77 4.08
N GLN A 32 2.10 16.55 5.12
CA GLN A 32 2.51 16.02 6.43
C GLN A 32 1.27 15.63 7.25
N GLY A 33 1.23 14.38 7.69
CA GLY A 33 0.20 13.84 8.56
C GLY A 33 0.70 13.61 9.99
N LYS A 34 -0.14 12.98 10.80
CA LYS A 34 0.21 12.46 12.12
C LYS A 34 -0.03 10.95 12.17
N LEU A 35 0.92 10.21 12.74
CA LEU A 35 0.85 8.76 12.92
C LEU A 35 0.90 8.42 14.41
N THR A 36 -0.13 7.71 14.88
CA THR A 36 -0.20 7.18 16.24
C THR A 36 -0.32 5.67 16.15
N ILE A 37 0.65 4.97 16.74
CA ILE A 37 0.67 3.51 16.82
C ILE A 37 0.75 3.15 18.31
N PRO A 38 -0.25 2.41 18.85
CA PRO A 38 -0.28 2.07 20.27
C PRO A 38 1.02 1.42 20.73
N ASN A 39 1.56 1.87 21.87
CA ASN A 39 2.82 1.39 22.47
C ASN A 39 4.09 1.66 21.65
N ILE A 40 4.01 2.37 20.52
CA ILE A 40 5.16 2.66 19.65
C ILE A 40 5.38 4.17 19.49
N CYS A 41 4.34 4.91 19.08
CA CYS A 41 4.41 6.35 18.91
C CYS A 41 3.07 7.05 19.11
N GLN A 42 3.11 8.30 19.57
CA GLN A 42 1.95 9.16 19.75
C GLN A 42 2.18 10.47 19.01
N ASP A 43 1.25 10.84 18.13
CA ASP A 43 1.27 12.12 17.38
C ASP A 43 2.57 12.37 16.59
N LEU A 44 3.21 11.30 16.12
CA LEU A 44 4.44 11.39 15.33
C LEU A 44 4.16 12.10 14.01
N LYS A 45 4.99 13.07 13.65
CA LYS A 45 4.96 13.72 12.35
C LYS A 45 5.25 12.68 11.26
N PHE A 46 4.36 12.56 10.29
CA PHE A 46 4.38 11.51 9.27
C PHE A 46 4.44 12.11 7.87
N SER A 47 5.31 11.58 7.01
CA SER A 47 5.30 11.84 5.56
C SER A 47 5.14 10.53 4.79
N THR A 48 4.50 10.57 3.62
CA THR A 48 4.43 9.42 2.71
C THR A 48 5.83 8.95 2.30
N GLU A 49 6.79 9.86 2.28
CA GLU A 49 8.20 9.55 2.02
C GLU A 49 8.74 8.53 3.01
N ASP A 50 8.28 8.50 4.27
CA ASP A 50 8.75 7.61 5.35
C ASP A 50 8.35 6.14 5.14
N LEU A 51 7.50 5.86 4.16
CA LEU A 51 7.03 4.53 3.83
C LEU A 51 7.94 3.85 2.80
N MET A 52 8.19 2.56 3.00
CA MET A 52 8.80 1.68 2.02
C MET A 52 7.75 0.68 1.54
N ASP A 53 7.50 0.64 0.24
CA ASP A 53 6.52 -0.27 -0.36
C ASP A 53 7.07 -1.69 -0.46
N GLU A 54 6.33 -2.67 0.06
CA GLU A 54 6.61 -4.10 -0.04
C GLU A 54 5.67 -4.83 -1.01
N GLY A 55 4.71 -4.11 -1.63
CA GLY A 55 3.85 -4.63 -2.70
C GLY A 55 2.35 -4.48 -2.44
N GLU A 56 1.57 -4.70 -3.50
CA GLU A 56 0.10 -4.64 -3.45
C GLU A 56 -0.49 -5.83 -2.66
N ILE A 57 -1.39 -5.51 -1.73
CA ILE A 57 -2.22 -6.49 -1.00
C ILE A 57 -3.52 -6.75 -1.76
N GLY A 58 -4.12 -5.71 -2.34
CA GLY A 58 -5.32 -5.85 -3.15
C GLY A 58 -5.86 -4.55 -3.72
N ARG A 59 -6.82 -4.67 -4.63
CA ARG A 59 -7.41 -3.57 -5.40
C ARG A 59 -8.94 -3.58 -5.28
N GLY A 60 -9.52 -2.39 -5.17
CA GLY A 60 -10.97 -2.16 -5.17
C GLY A 60 -11.39 -1.17 -6.25
N ALA A 61 -12.68 -0.83 -6.26
CA ALA A 61 -13.26 0.05 -7.27
C ALA A 61 -12.66 1.48 -7.30
N TYR A 62 -12.19 1.98 -6.15
CA TYR A 62 -11.75 3.37 -5.98
C TYR A 62 -10.31 3.48 -5.50
N GLY A 63 -9.50 2.43 -5.65
CA GLY A 63 -8.12 2.45 -5.15
C GLY A 63 -7.50 1.09 -4.94
N PHE A 64 -6.31 1.10 -4.35
CA PHE A 64 -5.53 -0.09 -4.04
C PHE A 64 -4.93 0.02 -2.64
N VAL A 65 -4.53 -1.12 -2.08
CA VAL A 65 -3.93 -1.23 -0.75
C VAL A 65 -2.58 -1.91 -0.90
N ASN A 66 -1.53 -1.29 -0.39
CA ASN A 66 -0.19 -1.86 -0.38
C ASN A 66 0.26 -2.15 1.05
N ARG A 67 1.12 -3.16 1.18
CA ARG A 67 1.86 -3.43 2.40
C ARG A 67 3.06 -2.49 2.39
N MET A 68 3.14 -1.61 3.37
CA MET A 68 4.24 -0.65 3.47
C MET A 68 4.85 -0.66 4.87
N VAL A 69 6.17 -0.52 4.95
CA VAL A 69 6.90 -0.42 6.22
C VAL A 69 7.22 1.04 6.49
N HIS A 70 6.78 1.55 7.64
CA HIS A 70 7.22 2.85 8.12
C HIS A 70 8.66 2.76 8.62
N ARG A 71 9.59 3.39 7.91
CA ARG A 71 11.03 3.24 8.16
C ARG A 71 11.47 3.66 9.57
N PRO A 72 10.96 4.75 10.16
CA PRO A 72 11.33 5.17 11.52
C PRO A 72 10.92 4.17 12.61
N THR A 73 9.70 3.62 12.56
CA THR A 73 9.19 2.72 13.60
C THR A 73 9.33 1.23 13.26
N LYS A 74 9.78 0.91 12.04
CA LYS A 74 9.84 -0.45 11.47
C LYS A 74 8.50 -1.19 11.49
N THR A 75 7.40 -0.45 11.54
CA THR A 75 6.05 -1.02 11.62
C THR A 75 5.53 -1.29 10.21
N ALA A 76 5.13 -2.53 9.95
CA ALA A 76 4.40 -2.88 8.73
C ALA A 76 2.93 -2.43 8.85
N MET A 77 2.41 -1.83 7.78
CA MET A 77 1.07 -1.25 7.73
C MET A 77 0.41 -1.54 6.39
N ALA A 78 -0.91 -1.58 6.37
CA ALA A 78 -1.70 -1.58 5.14
C ALA A 78 -2.05 -0.13 4.79
N VAL A 79 -1.59 0.36 3.65
CA VAL A 79 -1.79 1.74 3.20
C VAL A 79 -2.73 1.75 2.02
N LYS A 80 -3.88 2.41 2.17
CA LYS A 80 -4.89 2.54 1.11
C LYS A 80 -4.68 3.83 0.33
N VAL A 81 -4.48 3.70 -0.98
CA VAL A 81 -4.40 4.81 -1.93
C VAL A 81 -5.73 4.94 -2.65
N TYR A 82 -6.35 6.12 -2.56
CA TYR A 82 -7.58 6.43 -3.29
C TYR A 82 -7.24 6.97 -4.69
N ILE A 83 -7.95 6.46 -5.70
CA ILE A 83 -7.90 6.98 -7.06
C ILE A 83 -9.23 7.70 -7.31
N TYR A 84 -9.16 8.99 -7.58
CA TYR A 84 -10.29 9.78 -8.04
C TYR A 84 -10.23 9.84 -9.59
N ASN A 85 -11.37 9.65 -10.24
CA ASN A 85 -11.54 9.77 -11.70
C ASN A 85 -11.90 11.22 -12.06
#